data_AF-A0ABD0QKE3-F1
#
_entry.id   AF-A0ABD0QKE3-F1
#
_cell.length_a   1.000
_cell.length_b   1.000
_cell.length_c   1.000
_cell.angle_alpha   90.00
_cell.angle_beta   90.00
_cell.angle_gamma   90.00
#
_symmetry.space_group_name_H-M   'P 1'
#
loop_
_entity.id
_entity.type
_entity.pdbx_description
1 polymer ?
#
loop_
_entity_poly.entity_id
_entity_poly.type
_entity_poly.pdbx_seq_one_letter_code
_entity_poly.pdbx_strand_id
1 'polypeptide(L)' 'KLALSCVSDGYGGRDRRSPDYYESETEDLSRIFVAMFDYDPLSMSPNPDAAVEELPFKEGQIIK' A
#
# COMPACT_ATOMS: atom_id res chain seq x y z
N LYS A 1 -5.22 8.52 4.63
CA LYS A 1 -5.16 7.73 3.37
C LYS A 1 -4.84 8.56 2.11
N LEU A 2 -5.06 9.88 2.07
CA LEU A 2 -4.67 10.74 0.93
C LEU A 2 -3.15 10.94 0.76
N ALA A 3 -2.35 10.60 1.79
CA ALA A 3 -0.91 10.75 1.77
C ALA A 3 -0.17 9.65 0.98
N LEU A 4 -0.85 8.55 0.62
CA LEU A 4 -0.28 7.45 -0.16
C LEU A 4 -1.02 7.32 -1.49
N SER A 5 -0.29 7.40 -2.59
CA SER A 5 -0.80 7.08 -3.93
C SER A 5 -0.44 5.65 -4.28
N CYS A 6 -1.43 4.81 -4.60
CA CYS A 6 -1.14 3.47 -5.10
C CYS A 6 -0.75 3.53 -6.58
N VAL A 7 0.29 2.79 -6.93
CA VAL A 7 0.78 2.56 -8.28
C VAL A 7 0.87 1.04 -8.43
N SER A 8 -0.01 0.47 -9.25
CA SER A 8 0.00 -0.96 -9.55
C SER A 8 1.20 -1.26 -10.46
N ASP A 9 2.15 -2.06 -10.01
CA ASP A 9 3.25 -2.53 -10.87
C ASP A 9 2.68 -3.61 -11.82
N GLY A 10 2.46 -3.22 -13.07
CA GLY A 10 1.70 -4.00 -14.07
C GLY A 10 2.44 -5.20 -14.66
N TYR A 11 3.05 -6.06 -13.84
CA TYR A 11 3.64 -7.32 -14.29
C TYR A 11 2.76 -8.52 -13.95
N GLY A 12 1.57 -8.57 -14.58
CA GLY A 12 0.62 -9.69 -14.47
C GLY A 12 0.11 -10.19 -15.81
N GLY A 13 0.89 -10.02 -16.88
CA GLY A 13 0.59 -10.63 -18.16
C GLY A 13 1.15 -12.05 -18.22
N ARG A 14 0.32 -13.07 -17.93
CA ARG A 14 0.39 -14.36 -18.63
C ARG A 14 -0.88 -15.19 -18.41
N ASP A 15 -1.66 -15.27 -19.48
CA ASP A 15 -2.70 -16.25 -19.78
C ASP A 15 -2.42 -17.67 -19.21
N ARG A 16 -3.08 -18.10 -18.13
CA ARG A 16 -3.28 -19.53 -17.81
C ARG A 16 -4.55 -19.80 -16.99
N ARG A 17 -5.60 -20.17 -17.73
CA ARG A 17 -6.55 -21.28 -17.49
C ARG A 17 -7.15 -21.49 -16.09
N SER A 18 -8.48 -21.37 -16.08
CA SER A 18 -9.50 -21.96 -15.20
C SER A 18 -9.86 -21.22 -13.91
N PRO A 19 -11.16 -21.00 -13.65
CA PRO A 19 -11.66 -20.34 -12.44
C PRO A 19 -12.05 -21.39 -11.41
N ASP A 20 -11.19 -21.66 -10.43
CA ASP A 20 -11.60 -22.36 -9.21
C ASP A 20 -10.62 -22.01 -8.07
N TYR A 21 -11.20 -21.74 -6.89
CA TYR A 21 -10.57 -21.79 -5.56
C TYR A 21 -10.05 -20.46 -4.95
N TYR A 22 -10.89 -19.90 -4.05
CA TYR A 22 -10.60 -19.00 -2.91
C TYR A 22 -9.63 -17.82 -3.14
N GLU A 23 -10.19 -16.60 -3.16
CA GLU A 23 -9.57 -15.31 -2.76
C GLU A 23 -8.05 -15.38 -2.44
N SER A 24 -7.20 -15.33 -3.46
CA SER A 24 -5.78 -14.98 -3.33
C SER A 24 -5.26 -14.48 -4.68
N GLU A 25 -5.94 -13.47 -5.25
CA GLU A 25 -5.44 -12.71 -6.41
C GLU A 25 -5.01 -11.28 -6.02
N THR A 26 -4.89 -10.99 -4.71
CA THR A 26 -4.36 -9.72 -4.22
C THR A 26 -2.95 -9.82 -3.64
N GLU A 27 -2.43 -11.03 -3.40
CA GLU A 27 -1.10 -11.23 -2.82
C GLU A 27 0.03 -11.11 -3.86
N ASP A 28 -0.23 -11.40 -5.14
CA ASP A 28 0.78 -11.29 -6.21
C ASP A 28 0.77 -9.94 -6.95
N LEU A 29 -0.29 -9.15 -6.80
CA LEU A 29 -0.31 -7.76 -7.28
C LEU A 29 0.41 -6.91 -6.25
N SER A 30 1.74 -6.92 -6.29
CA SER A 30 2.61 -5.99 -5.53
C SER A 30 2.15 -4.54 -5.78
N ARG A 31 1.24 -4.03 -4.94
CA ARG A 31 0.75 -2.65 -5.02
C ARG A 31 1.80 -1.77 -4.39
N ILE A 32 2.48 -1.02 -5.24
CA ILE A 32 3.48 -0.07 -4.77
C ILE A 32 2.73 1.17 -4.32
N PHE A 33 3.03 1.68 -3.14
CA PHE A 33 2.49 2.94 -2.64
C PHE A 33 3.61 3.96 -2.59
N VAL A 34 3.35 5.14 -3.12
CA VAL A 34 4.26 6.28 -3.04
C VAL A 34 3.67 7.30 -2.08
N ALA A 35 4.46 7.71 -1.10
CA ALA A 35 4.11 8.80 -0.22
C ALA A 35 4.15 10.14 -0.96
N MET A 36 3.02 10.83 -1.00
CA MET A 36 2.90 12.15 -1.61
C MET A 36 3.34 13.27 -0.65
N PHE A 37 3.36 13.00 0.65
CA PHE A 37 3.74 13.95 1.70
C PHE A 37 4.42 13.22 2.86
N ASP A 38 5.16 13.97 3.67
CA ASP A 38 5.63 13.51 4.97
C ASP A 38 4.44 13.17 5.89
N TYR A 39 4.51 12.02 6.56
CA TYR A 39 3.53 11.59 7.54
C TYR A 39 4.21 11.15 8.84
N ASP A 40 3.96 11.92 9.89
CA ASP A 40 4.35 11.58 11.25
C ASP A 40 3.08 11.26 12.07
N PRO A 41 2.85 9.98 12.42
CA PRO A 41 1.63 9.57 13.12
C PRO A 41 1.50 10.21 14.51
N LEU A 42 2.60 10.62 15.14
CA LEU A 42 2.57 11.23 16.47
C LEU A 42 2.02 12.66 16.46
N SER A 43 2.24 13.40 15.39
CA SER A 43 1.87 14.82 15.28
C SER A 43 0.69 15.06 14.36
N MET A 44 0.46 14.20 13.37
CA MET A 44 -0.57 14.39 12.34
C MET A 44 -1.76 13.43 12.48
N SER A 45 -1.63 12.31 13.20
CA SER A 45 -2.74 11.38 13.34
C SER A 45 -3.66 11.80 14.49
N PRO A 46 -4.99 11.79 14.27
CA PRO A 46 -5.96 11.96 15.35
C PRO A 46 -6.10 10.70 16.23
N ASN A 47 -5.50 9.58 15.82
CA ASN A 47 -5.64 8.31 16.53
C ASN A 47 -4.62 8.21 17.70
N PRO A 48 -5.05 7.88 18.92
CA PRO A 48 -4.17 7.83 20.09
C PRO A 48 -3.14 6.68 20.04
N ASP A 49 -3.41 5.65 19.23
CA ASP A 49 -2.57 4.47 18.98
C ASP A 49 -1.81 4.54 17.65
N ALA A 50 -1.84 5.69 16.97
CA ALA A 50 -1.21 5.87 15.66
C ALA A 50 0.28 5.54 15.63
N ALA A 51 0.99 5.79 16.74
CA ALA A 51 2.42 5.48 16.85
C ALA A 51 2.74 3.98 16.70
N VAL A 52 1.76 3.12 16.93
CA VAL A 52 1.89 1.66 16.90
C VAL A 52 1.29 1.11 15.60
N GLU A 53 0.10 1.57 15.23
CA GLU A 53 -0.68 1.02 14.12
C GLU A 53 -0.38 1.68 12.77
N GLU A 54 0.10 2.94 12.76
CA GLU A 54 0.32 3.69 11.53
C GLU A 54 1.81 3.79 11.22
N LEU A 55 2.15 3.50 9.95
CA LEU A 55 3.54 3.56 9.49
C LEU A 55 3.97 5.02 9.27
N PRO A 56 5.06 5.50 9.89
CA PRO A 56 5.66 6.79 9.55
C PRO A 56 6.34 6.69 8.18
N PHE A 57 6.19 7.74 7.35
CA PHE A 57 6.87 7.81 6.06
C PHE A 57 7.17 9.25 5.64
N LYS A 58 8.04 9.39 4.64
CA LYS A 58 8.47 10.66 4.07
C LYS A 58 7.97 10.84 2.65
N GLU A 59 7.81 12.08 2.21
CA GLU A 59 7.46 12.42 0.83
C GLU A 59 8.43 11.71 -0.15
N GLY A 60 7.86 11.05 -1.17
CA GLY A 60 8.58 10.26 -2.15
C GLY A 60 8.97 8.85 -1.71
N GLN A 61 8.71 8.46 -0.46
CA GLN A 61 9.02 7.11 0.02
C GLN A 61 8.13 6.06 -0.65
N ILE A 62 8.75 4.98 -1.12
CA ILE A 62 8.08 3.83 -1.72
C ILE A 62 7.82 2.78 -0.64
N ILE A 63 6.58 2.32 -0.54
CA ILE A 63 6.08 1.32 0.40
C ILE A 63 5.51 0.17 -0.43
N LYS A 64 5.91 -1.07 -0.15
CA LYS A 64 5.47 -2.28 -0.86
C LYS A 64 4.86 -3.26 0.12
#